data_AF-A0A661SDM8-F1
#
_entry.id   AF-A0A661SDM8-F1
#
_cell.length_a   1.000
_cell.length_b   1.000
_cell.length_c   1.000
_cell.angle_alpha   90.00
_cell.angle_beta   90.00
_cell.angle_gamma   90.00
#
_symmetry.space_group_name_H-M   'P 1'
#
loop_
_entity.id
_entity.type
_entity.pdbx_description
1 polymer ?
#
loop_
_entity_poly.entity_id
_entity_poly.type
_entity_poly.pdbx_seq_one_letter_code
_entity_poly.pdbx_strand_id
1 'polypeptide(L)' 'MIEKKVKSSGNSGRVYLPPDWVGHQVKIIRID' A
#
# COMPACT_ATOMS: atom_id res chain seq x y z
N MET A 1 10.44 -7.67 -2.54
CA MET A 1 9.02 -7.48 -2.89
C MET A 1 8.23 -7.53 -1.59
N ILE A 2 7.44 -6.49 -1.28
CA ILE A 2 6.61 -6.49 -0.07
C ILE A 2 5.17 -6.72 -0.49
N GLU A 3 4.57 -7.77 0.02
CA GLU A 3 3.15 -8.05 -0.17
C GLU A 3 2.34 -7.51 1.00
N LYS A 4 1.26 -6.79 0.68
CA LYS A 4 0.31 -6.27 1.66
C LYS A 4 -1.10 -6.48 1.14
N LYS A 5 -1.96 -7.03 1.99
CA LYS A 5 -3.39 -7.11 1.70
C LYS A 5 -4.02 -5.72 1.87
N VAL A 6 -4.76 -5.28 0.85
CA VAL A 6 -5.56 -4.05 0.92
C VAL A 6 -6.62 -4.22 2.01
N LYS A 7 -6.69 -3.25 2.93
CA LYS A 7 -7.74 -3.20 3.98
C LYS A 7 -8.83 -2.22 3.57
N SER A 8 -10.07 -2.45 4.02
CA SER A 8 -11.17 -1.51 3.81
C SER A 8 -10.94 -0.21 4.59
N SER A 9 -11.42 0.89 4.00
CA SER A 9 -11.39 2.23 4.56
C SER A 9 -12.53 3.06 3.97
N GLY A 10 -13.73 2.93 4.55
CA GLY A 10 -14.92 3.55 3.97
C GLY A 10 -15.16 3.04 2.55
N ASN A 11 -15.27 3.97 1.59
CA ASN A 11 -15.51 3.65 0.17
C ASN A 11 -14.22 3.34 -0.61
N SER A 12 -13.07 3.20 0.05
CA SER A 12 -11.77 2.94 -0.60
C SER A 12 -10.96 1.85 0.11
N GLY A 13 -9.89 1.42 -0.54
CA GLY A 13 -8.88 0.51 0.02
C GLY A 13 -7.65 1.28 0.48
N ARG A 14 -7.03 0.85 1.58
CA ARG A 14 -5.77 1.40 2.11
C ARG A 14 -4.70 0.33 2.22
N VAL A 15 -3.46 0.72 1.92
CA VAL A 15 -2.25 -0.06 2.17
C VAL A 15 -1.30 0.83 2.96
N TYR A 16 -0.91 0.37 4.15
CA TYR A 16 0.06 1.07 4.98
C TYR A 16 1.47 0.60 4.63
N LEU A 17 2.31 1.56 4.27
CA LEU A 17 3.73 1.35 4.00
C LEU A 17 4.56 1.66 5.26
N PRO A 18 5.76 1.08 5.37
CA PRO A 18 6.71 1.44 6.43
C PRO A 18 6.96 2.96 6.50
N PRO A 19 7.10 3.56 7.70
CA PRO A 19 7.25 5.00 7.86
C PRO A 19 8.56 5.56 7.28
N ASP A 20 9.60 4.74 7.19
CA ASP A 20 10.86 5.06 6.52
C ASP A 20 10.71 5.33 5.01
N TRP A 21 9.59 4.94 4.41
CA TRP A 21 9.32 5.18 2.98
C TRP A 21 8.64 6.53 2.71
N VAL A 22 8.35 7.31 3.73
CA VAL A 22 7.82 8.67 3.55
C VAL A 22 8.80 9.47 2.68
N GLY A 23 8.28 10.17 1.66
CA GLY A 23 9.07 10.93 0.69
C GLY A 23 9.64 10.11 -0.47
N HIS A 24 9.48 8.79 -0.49
CA HIS A 24 9.96 7.93 -1.57
C HIS A 24 8.89 7.71 -2.65
N GLN A 25 9.32 7.59 -3.90
CA GLN A 25 8.44 7.20 -5.00
C GLN A 25 8.23 5.69 -5.01
N VAL A 26 6.99 5.25 -4.82
CA VAL A 26 6.61 3.83 -4.74
C VAL A 26 5.66 3.46 -5.88
N LYS A 27 5.80 2.24 -6.41
CA LYS A 27 4.86 1.65 -7.38
C LYS A 27 4.11 0.50 -6.70
N ILE A 28 2.79 0.56 -6.73
CA ILE A 28 1.90 -0.52 -6.28
C ILE A 28 1.49 -1.31 -7.51
N ILE A 29 1.58 -2.64 -7.44
CA ILE A 29 1.15 -3.55 -8.50
C ILE A 29 0.07 -4.45 -7.90
N ARG A 30 -1.10 -4.48 -8.54
CA ARG A 30 -2.19 -5.42 -8.23
C ARG A 30 -1.83 -6.79 -8.83
N ILE A 31 -1.89 -7.85 -8.03
CA ILE A 31 -1.38 -9.19 -8.38
C ILE A 31 -2.47 -10.27 -8.40
N ASP A 32 -3.71 -9.89 -8.11
CA ASP A 32 -4.91 -10.69 -8.26
C ASP A 32 -5.47 -10.68 -9.68
#